data_AF-A0A961F2I4-F1
#
_entry.id   AF-A0A961F2I4-F1
#
_cell.length_a   1.000
_cell.length_b   1.000
_cell.length_c   1.000
_cell.angle_alpha   90.00
_cell.angle_beta   90.00
_cell.angle_gamma   90.00
#
_symmetry.space_group_name_H-M   'P 1'
#
loop_
_entity.id
_entity.type
_entity.pdbx_description
1 polymer ?
#
loop_
_entity_poly.entity_id
_entity_poly.type
_entity_poly.pdbx_seq_one_letter_code
_entity_poly.pdbx_strand_id
1 'polypeptide(L)'
;MSAMHWNENTQSVAPGVCLLPVVHGSAEYAVIVRHLFLEQPPGLVMLELPEVAADEFRLAIAHADHIPVLALQQHASDRPEYLILEPLEPLIEAARSAFEMEINFHCVDDYGSFSGDWVHDFLPDTYALWHMSANDYYAAVLKQFHSSTGETHDADGVARSAQSAQADEIKRTFIQSIESEAITDDQTRRVKTIDQRRELFMSDRIRNLLRIYGQQYDEHRPALIVCGMRHASNLKQLIVLSEDEFQSRKAAAGVETDPLFDAEAEPLEIVLNR
;
A
#
# COMPACT_ATOMS: atom_id res chain seq x y z
N MET A 1 -15.65 -8.63 -19.41
CA MET A 1 -14.30 -8.56 -18.83
C MET A 1 -13.65 -9.91 -19.06
N SER A 2 -12.40 -9.95 -19.52
CA SER A 2 -11.61 -11.20 -19.58
C SER A 2 -11.53 -11.79 -18.16
N ALA A 3 -11.28 -13.09 -18.02
CA ALA A 3 -10.87 -13.65 -16.72
C ALA A 3 -9.68 -12.82 -16.21
N MET A 4 -9.77 -12.31 -14.99
CA MET A 4 -8.58 -11.69 -14.39
C MET A 4 -7.74 -12.85 -13.86
N HIS A 5 -6.43 -12.69 -13.86
CA HIS A 5 -5.55 -13.71 -13.32
C HIS A 5 -4.71 -13.12 -12.21
N TRP A 6 -4.51 -13.88 -11.14
CA TRP A 6 -3.68 -13.50 -10.00
C TRP A 6 -2.29 -13.02 -10.44
N ASN A 7 -1.69 -13.71 -11.41
CA ASN A 7 -0.35 -13.38 -11.93
C ASN A 7 -0.31 -12.08 -12.74
N GLU A 8 -1.44 -11.61 -13.26
CA GLU A 8 -1.54 -10.35 -13.99
C GLU A 8 -1.76 -9.17 -13.05
N ASN A 9 -2.35 -9.40 -11.88
CA ASN A 9 -2.73 -8.32 -10.97
C ASN A 9 -1.89 -8.26 -9.69
N THR A 10 -1.13 -9.30 -9.39
CA THR A 10 -0.26 -9.36 -8.20
C THR A 10 1.20 -9.61 -8.58
N GLN A 11 2.10 -9.13 -7.74
CA GLN A 11 3.53 -9.38 -7.80
C GLN A 11 3.88 -10.57 -6.91
N SER A 12 4.54 -11.60 -7.45
CA SER A 12 5.17 -12.61 -6.58
C SER A 12 6.34 -11.98 -5.81
N VAL A 13 6.34 -12.15 -4.50
CA VAL A 13 7.41 -11.71 -3.59
C VAL A 13 8.29 -12.89 -3.18
N ALA A 14 7.66 -14.00 -2.79
CA ALA A 14 8.29 -15.27 -2.44
C ALA A 14 7.33 -16.42 -2.82
N PRO A 15 7.76 -17.69 -2.76
CA PRO A 15 6.85 -18.82 -2.98
C PRO A 15 5.62 -18.73 -2.05
N GLY A 16 4.42 -18.74 -2.62
CA GLY A 16 3.16 -18.62 -1.87
C GLY A 16 2.87 -17.23 -1.29
N VAL A 17 3.63 -16.20 -1.65
CA VAL A 17 3.44 -14.81 -1.16
C VAL A 17 3.30 -13.85 -2.33
N CYS A 18 2.16 -13.16 -2.36
CA CYS A 18 1.79 -12.20 -3.40
C CYS A 18 1.60 -10.81 -2.79
N LEU A 19 1.94 -9.78 -3.57
CA LEU A 19 1.74 -8.38 -3.22
C LEU A 19 0.90 -7.69 -4.29
N LEU A 20 -0.14 -6.99 -3.88
CA LEU A 20 -1.02 -6.18 -4.73
C LEU A 20 -0.79 -4.70 -4.40
N PRO A 21 -0.07 -3.95 -5.25
CA PRO A 21 0.03 -2.51 -5.15
C PRO A 21 -1.31 -1.88 -5.54
N VAL A 22 -1.85 -0.99 -4.70
CA VAL A 22 -3.14 -0.33 -4.95
C VAL A 22 -3.02 1.20 -4.90
N VAL A 23 -3.94 1.88 -5.56
CA VAL A 23 -4.18 3.31 -5.37
C VAL A 23 -5.30 3.48 -4.35
N HIS A 24 -5.05 4.23 -3.29
CA HIS A 24 -6.06 4.55 -2.29
C HIS A 24 -7.26 5.27 -2.92
N GLY A 25 -8.46 4.99 -2.42
CA GLY A 25 -9.72 5.55 -2.90
C GLY A 25 -10.12 5.12 -4.33
N SER A 26 -9.46 4.11 -4.92
CA SER A 26 -9.76 3.65 -6.27
C SER A 26 -10.80 2.53 -6.30
N ALA A 27 -11.97 2.85 -6.87
CA ALA A 27 -13.03 1.88 -7.12
C ALA A 27 -12.56 0.73 -8.03
N GLU A 28 -11.73 1.01 -9.04
CA GLU A 28 -11.18 0.01 -9.95
C GLU A 28 -10.32 -1.00 -9.20
N TYR A 29 -9.46 -0.54 -8.28
CA TYR A 29 -8.68 -1.45 -7.45
C TYR A 29 -9.55 -2.23 -6.46
N ALA A 30 -10.60 -1.62 -5.88
CA ALA A 30 -11.54 -2.34 -5.02
C ALA A 30 -12.23 -3.48 -5.80
N VAL A 31 -12.64 -3.23 -7.04
CA VAL A 31 -13.20 -4.28 -7.92
C VAL A 31 -12.19 -5.39 -8.20
N ILE A 32 -10.92 -5.05 -8.49
CA ILE A 32 -9.85 -6.04 -8.70
C ILE A 32 -9.64 -6.88 -7.44
N VAL A 33 -9.55 -6.26 -6.27
CA VAL A 33 -9.41 -6.95 -4.98
C VAL A 33 -10.55 -7.96 -4.81
N ARG A 34 -11.81 -7.51 -4.94
CA ARG A 34 -12.97 -8.41 -4.79
C ARG A 34 -12.90 -9.59 -5.76
N HIS A 35 -12.49 -9.34 -6.99
CA HIS A 35 -12.40 -10.37 -8.00
C HIS A 35 -11.32 -11.41 -7.68
N LEU A 36 -10.14 -10.98 -7.22
CA LEU A 36 -9.07 -11.89 -6.80
C LEU A 36 -9.55 -12.85 -5.70
N PHE A 37 -10.26 -12.34 -4.70
CA PHE A 37 -10.85 -13.14 -3.63
C PHE A 37 -11.89 -14.15 -4.17
N LEU A 38 -12.74 -13.75 -5.10
CA LEU A 38 -13.79 -14.63 -5.65
C LEU A 38 -13.22 -15.72 -6.57
N GLU A 39 -12.15 -15.44 -7.30
CA GLU A 39 -11.53 -16.41 -8.22
C GLU A 39 -10.66 -17.43 -7.47
N GLN A 40 -9.83 -16.96 -6.55
CA GLN A 40 -8.91 -17.80 -5.78
C GLN A 40 -8.69 -17.14 -4.41
N PRO A 41 -9.46 -17.52 -3.38
CA PRO A 41 -9.35 -16.89 -2.07
C PRO A 41 -7.94 -17.03 -1.46
N PRO A 42 -7.34 -15.96 -0.92
CA PRO A 42 -6.07 -16.06 -0.21
C PRO A 42 -6.19 -16.90 1.08
N GLY A 43 -5.06 -17.38 1.58
CA GLY A 43 -4.99 -18.05 2.88
C GLY A 43 -4.79 -17.09 4.06
N LEU A 44 -4.17 -15.94 3.80
CA LEU A 44 -3.85 -14.89 4.75
C LEU A 44 -3.87 -13.54 4.04
N VAL A 45 -4.30 -12.49 4.73
CA VAL A 45 -4.30 -11.13 4.19
C VAL A 45 -3.53 -10.19 5.12
N MET A 46 -2.64 -9.38 4.56
CA MET A 46 -1.87 -8.36 5.29
C MET A 46 -2.13 -7.02 4.63
N LEU A 47 -2.58 -6.04 5.41
CA LEU A 47 -3.09 -4.78 4.92
C LEU A 47 -2.24 -3.63 5.44
N GLU A 48 -1.90 -2.69 4.57
CA GLU A 48 -1.39 -1.37 4.96
C GLU A 48 -2.48 -0.55 5.67
N LEU A 49 -2.83 -1.01 6.86
CA LEU A 49 -3.74 -0.36 7.78
C LEU A 49 -3.08 -0.28 9.16
N PRO A 50 -3.46 0.70 9.98
CA PRO A 50 -2.86 0.91 11.30
C PRO A 50 -2.95 -0.35 12.17
N GLU A 51 -1.82 -0.90 12.61
CA GLU A 51 -1.81 -2.04 13.54
C GLU A 51 -2.48 -1.68 14.87
N VAL A 52 -2.26 -0.45 15.34
CA VAL A 52 -2.84 0.08 16.59
C VAL A 52 -4.38 0.11 16.61
N ALA A 53 -5.02 -0.01 15.44
CA ALA A 53 -6.46 0.01 15.29
C ALA A 53 -7.03 -1.36 14.90
N ALA A 54 -6.22 -2.42 14.93
CA ALA A 54 -6.60 -3.72 14.39
C ALA A 54 -7.85 -4.30 15.06
N ASP A 55 -8.01 -4.11 16.36
CA ASP A 55 -9.16 -4.64 17.11
C ASP A 55 -10.44 -3.86 16.82
N GLU A 56 -10.38 -2.52 16.85
CA GLU A 56 -11.49 -1.67 16.47
C GLU A 56 -11.91 -1.91 15.02
N PHE A 57 -10.93 -2.13 14.15
CA PHE A 57 -11.16 -2.40 12.75
C PHE A 57 -11.85 -3.75 12.51
N ARG A 58 -11.47 -4.81 13.25
CA ARG A 58 -12.17 -6.10 13.21
C ARG A 58 -13.63 -6.00 13.67
N LEU A 59 -13.91 -5.17 14.67
CA LEU A 59 -15.29 -4.93 15.11
C LEU A 59 -16.07 -4.14 14.06
N ALA A 60 -15.44 -3.13 13.45
CA ALA A 60 -16.09 -2.25 12.49
C ALA A 60 -16.33 -2.91 11.12
N ILE A 61 -15.46 -3.82 10.67
CA ILE A 61 -15.58 -4.42 9.34
C ILE A 61 -16.87 -5.25 9.17
N ALA A 62 -17.38 -5.82 10.27
CA ALA A 62 -18.69 -6.48 10.30
C ALA A 62 -19.87 -5.54 9.95
N HIS A 63 -19.62 -4.23 9.98
CA HIS A 63 -20.57 -3.17 9.68
C HIS A 63 -20.15 -2.34 8.46
N ALA A 64 -19.27 -2.84 7.59
CA ALA A 64 -18.74 -2.11 6.43
C ALA A 64 -19.84 -1.51 5.52
N ASP A 65 -21.01 -2.16 5.43
CA ASP A 65 -22.19 -1.66 4.68
C ASP A 65 -22.78 -0.34 5.22
N HIS A 66 -22.34 0.09 6.41
CA HIS A 66 -22.77 1.33 7.06
C HIS A 66 -21.69 2.43 7.09
N ILE A 67 -20.57 2.25 6.38
CA ILE A 67 -19.45 3.20 6.30
C ILE A 67 -18.99 3.64 7.71
N PRO A 68 -18.52 2.71 8.54
CA PRO A 68 -18.10 3.02 9.90
C PRO A 68 -16.88 3.94 9.90
N VAL A 69 -16.74 4.68 11.00
CA VAL A 69 -15.63 5.61 11.23
C VAL A 69 -14.93 5.23 12.51
N LEU A 70 -13.62 5.01 12.44
CA LEU A 70 -12.78 4.71 13.58
C LEU A 70 -12.07 5.98 14.04
N ALA A 71 -12.14 6.28 15.33
CA ALA A 71 -11.34 7.34 15.94
C ALA A 71 -10.02 6.74 16.42
N LEU A 72 -8.92 7.11 15.76
CA LEU A 72 -7.57 6.70 16.10
C LEU A 72 -7.00 7.68 17.13
N GLN A 73 -6.72 7.17 18.33
CA GLN A 73 -6.13 7.96 19.39
C GLN A 73 -4.61 7.93 19.27
N GLN A 74 -4.01 9.02 18.77
CA GLN A 74 -2.56 9.15 18.75
C GLN A 74 -2.05 9.52 20.14
N HIS A 75 -1.01 8.84 20.61
CA HIS A 75 -0.40 9.07 21.94
C HIS A 75 0.12 10.50 22.15
N ALA A 76 0.31 11.29 21.08
CA ALA A 76 0.93 12.62 21.13
C ALA A 76 0.03 13.77 20.64
N SER A 77 -1.20 13.51 20.19
CA SER A 77 -2.10 14.53 19.64
C SER A 77 -3.38 14.65 20.48
N ASP A 78 -3.76 15.89 20.81
CA ASP A 78 -5.04 16.21 21.45
C ASP A 78 -6.25 16.07 20.49
N ARG A 79 -6.02 15.74 19.21
CA ARG A 79 -7.07 15.53 18.21
C ARG A 79 -7.05 14.10 17.70
N PRO A 80 -8.15 13.34 17.81
CA PRO A 80 -8.23 12.03 17.18
C PRO A 80 -8.20 12.18 15.67
N GLU A 81 -7.48 11.27 15.01
CA GLU A 81 -7.59 11.08 13.57
C GLU A 81 -8.74 10.12 13.28
N TYR A 82 -9.37 10.25 12.12
CA TYR A 82 -10.51 9.44 11.76
C TYR A 82 -10.20 8.62 10.52
N LEU A 83 -10.30 7.30 10.65
CA LEU A 83 -10.26 6.38 9.53
C LEU A 83 -11.69 6.03 9.13
N ILE A 84 -12.08 6.44 7.94
CA ILE A 84 -13.38 6.09 7.36
C ILE A 84 -13.19 4.76 6.62
N LEU A 85 -14.03 3.77 6.89
CA LEU A 85 -14.04 2.52 6.14
C LEU A 85 -14.81 2.74 4.84
N GLU A 86 -14.16 3.41 3.91
CA GLU A 86 -14.75 3.78 2.62
C GLU A 86 -14.97 2.53 1.74
N PRO A 87 -16.17 2.32 1.17
CA PRO A 87 -16.44 1.15 0.32
C PRO A 87 -15.60 1.07 -0.95
N LEU A 88 -15.02 2.19 -1.39
CA LEU A 88 -14.19 2.28 -2.60
C LEU A 88 -12.69 2.26 -2.28
N GLU A 89 -12.31 2.09 -1.01
CA GLU A 89 -10.91 1.93 -0.62
C GLU A 89 -10.51 0.46 -0.77
N PRO A 90 -9.51 0.13 -1.63
CA PRO A 90 -9.11 -1.26 -1.87
C PRO A 90 -8.66 -2.02 -0.62
N LEU A 91 -8.05 -1.35 0.36
CA LEU A 91 -7.67 -1.97 1.63
C LEU A 91 -8.89 -2.38 2.46
N ILE A 92 -9.93 -1.55 2.47
CA ILE A 92 -11.19 -1.85 3.16
C ILE A 92 -11.91 -2.99 2.44
N GLU A 93 -11.90 -3.00 1.10
CA GLU A 93 -12.48 -4.09 0.32
C GLU A 93 -11.76 -5.42 0.55
N ALA A 94 -10.43 -5.41 0.70
CA ALA A 94 -9.64 -6.59 1.01
C ALA A 94 -9.99 -7.13 2.40
N ALA A 95 -10.11 -6.25 3.41
CA ALA A 95 -10.57 -6.62 4.74
C ALA A 95 -11.99 -7.19 4.73
N ARG A 96 -12.92 -6.52 4.04
CA ARG A 96 -14.32 -6.94 3.93
C ARG A 96 -14.43 -8.31 3.28
N SER A 97 -13.73 -8.51 2.16
CA SER A 97 -13.68 -9.80 1.47
C SER A 97 -13.06 -10.90 2.33
N ALA A 98 -12.01 -10.59 3.09
CA ALA A 98 -11.43 -11.54 4.03
C ALA A 98 -12.42 -11.92 5.15
N PHE A 99 -13.09 -10.92 5.72
CA PHE A 99 -14.10 -11.12 6.77
C PHE A 99 -15.27 -11.99 6.29
N GLU A 100 -15.85 -11.67 5.12
CA GLU A 100 -16.96 -12.42 4.52
C GLU A 100 -16.60 -13.88 4.20
N MET A 101 -15.33 -14.15 3.91
CA MET A 101 -14.82 -15.48 3.56
C MET A 101 -14.16 -16.21 4.74
N GLU A 102 -14.22 -15.66 5.95
CA GLU A 102 -13.58 -16.21 7.16
C GLU A 102 -12.07 -16.42 6.99
N ILE A 103 -11.41 -15.51 6.27
CA ILE A 103 -9.96 -15.47 6.07
C ILE A 103 -9.35 -14.52 7.11
N ASN A 104 -8.28 -14.96 7.77
CA ASN A 104 -7.54 -14.13 8.70
C ASN A 104 -6.90 -12.94 7.97
N PHE A 105 -7.08 -11.74 8.51
CA PHE A 105 -6.40 -10.54 8.04
C PHE A 105 -5.69 -9.79 9.18
N HIS A 106 -4.61 -9.09 8.82
CA HIS A 106 -3.76 -8.37 9.75
C HIS A 106 -3.46 -6.96 9.24
N CYS A 107 -3.64 -5.96 10.09
CA CYS A 107 -3.15 -4.60 9.87
C CYS A 107 -1.66 -4.56 10.22
N VAL A 108 -0.81 -4.09 9.30
CA VAL A 108 0.66 -4.18 9.46
C VAL A 108 1.37 -2.83 9.44
N ASP A 109 0.65 -1.71 9.35
CA ASP A 109 1.26 -0.39 9.20
C ASP A 109 1.39 0.37 10.54
N ASP A 110 2.48 1.15 10.65
CA ASP A 110 2.69 2.11 11.74
C ASP A 110 2.16 3.48 11.34
N TYR A 111 0.84 3.61 11.48
CA TYR A 111 0.16 4.88 11.23
C TYR A 111 0.53 5.97 12.24
N GLY A 112 1.13 5.61 13.39
CA GLY A 112 1.56 6.56 14.43
C GLY A 112 2.68 7.50 13.98
N SER A 113 3.34 7.18 12.87
CA SER A 113 4.39 8.00 12.26
C SER A 113 3.87 8.98 11.20
N PHE A 114 2.57 8.98 10.89
CA PHE A 114 1.99 9.85 9.86
C PHE A 114 1.82 11.28 10.37
N SER A 115 2.66 12.21 9.88
CA SER A 115 2.36 13.64 9.94
C SER A 115 1.57 13.99 8.68
N GLY A 116 0.35 14.53 8.83
CA GLY A 116 -0.68 14.76 7.80
C GLY A 116 -0.35 15.61 6.56
N ASP A 117 0.87 15.58 6.06
CA ASP A 117 1.27 16.12 4.77
C ASP A 117 0.95 15.07 3.70
N TRP A 118 -0.31 15.04 3.26
CA TRP A 118 -0.74 14.27 2.09
C TRP A 118 -0.01 14.81 0.86
N VAL A 119 1.12 14.19 0.51
CA VAL A 119 1.76 14.45 -0.78
C VAL A 119 0.82 13.87 -1.83
N HIS A 120 0.20 14.74 -2.63
CA HIS A 120 -0.59 14.30 -3.77
C HIS A 120 0.33 13.61 -4.78
N ASP A 121 0.26 12.28 -4.81
CA ASP A 121 0.93 11.50 -5.83
C ASP A 121 0.19 11.68 -7.16
N PHE A 122 0.88 12.27 -8.14
CA PHE A 122 0.39 12.37 -9.52
C PHE A 122 0.47 10.99 -10.20
N LEU A 123 -0.43 10.10 -9.81
CA LEU A 123 -0.58 8.79 -10.43
C LEU A 123 -1.43 8.89 -11.71
N PRO A 124 -1.20 7.99 -12.70
CA PRO A 124 -2.09 7.88 -13.85
C PRO A 124 -3.54 7.61 -13.43
N ASP A 125 -4.51 7.93 -14.29
CA ASP A 125 -5.92 7.64 -13.99
C ASP A 125 -6.14 6.13 -13.85
N THR A 126 -6.74 5.71 -12.72
CA THR A 126 -7.04 4.30 -12.43
C THR A 126 -8.08 3.69 -13.37
N TYR A 127 -8.83 4.51 -14.11
CA TYR A 127 -9.67 4.03 -15.23
C TYR A 127 -8.86 3.23 -16.27
N ALA A 128 -7.54 3.44 -16.38
CA ALA A 128 -6.68 2.65 -17.25
C ALA A 128 -6.74 1.14 -16.96
N LEU A 129 -7.06 0.72 -15.73
CA LEU A 129 -7.22 -0.68 -15.31
C LEU A 129 -8.38 -1.41 -16.03
N TRP A 130 -9.29 -0.68 -16.67
CA TRP A 130 -10.27 -1.28 -17.59
C TRP A 130 -9.63 -1.87 -18.85
N HIS A 131 -8.41 -1.46 -19.17
CA HIS A 131 -7.72 -1.77 -20.41
C HIS A 131 -6.37 -2.46 -20.21
N MET A 132 -5.89 -2.56 -18.98
CA MET A 132 -4.62 -3.21 -18.65
C MET A 132 -4.69 -3.87 -17.28
N SER A 133 -3.72 -4.74 -17.00
CA SER A 133 -3.61 -5.39 -15.70
C SER A 133 -3.08 -4.43 -14.63
N ALA A 134 -3.31 -4.74 -13.34
CA ALA A 134 -2.71 -3.96 -12.25
C ALA A 134 -1.18 -3.99 -12.27
N ASN A 135 -0.55 -5.10 -12.70
CA ASN A 135 0.91 -5.15 -12.86
C ASN A 135 1.42 -4.23 -13.97
N ASP A 136 0.70 -4.13 -15.10
CA ASP A 136 1.08 -3.22 -16.19
C ASP A 136 0.92 -1.75 -15.76
N TYR A 137 -0.17 -1.44 -15.04
CA TYR A 137 -0.39 -0.13 -14.46
C TYR A 137 0.74 0.22 -13.48
N TYR A 138 1.08 -0.68 -12.57
CA TYR A 138 2.16 -0.49 -11.60
C TYR A 138 3.53 -0.29 -12.28
N ALA A 139 3.81 -1.07 -13.34
CA ALA A 139 5.03 -0.90 -14.11
C ALA A 139 5.10 0.47 -14.83
N ALA A 140 3.96 1.01 -15.27
CA ALA A 140 3.89 2.36 -15.84
C ALA A 140 4.16 3.44 -14.77
N VAL A 141 3.59 3.29 -13.58
CA VAL A 141 3.83 4.15 -12.41
C VAL A 141 5.31 4.18 -12.03
N LEU A 142 5.97 3.02 -11.94
CA LEU A 142 7.40 2.96 -11.61
C LEU A 142 8.29 3.68 -12.63
N LYS A 143 7.96 3.59 -13.93
CA LYS A 143 8.70 4.32 -14.97
C LYS A 143 8.60 5.83 -14.77
N GLN A 144 7.43 6.33 -14.38
CA GLN A 144 7.22 7.75 -14.11
C GLN A 144 8.03 8.21 -12.90
N PHE A 145 7.99 7.46 -11.79
CA PHE A 145 8.79 7.79 -10.59
C PHE A 145 10.29 7.81 -10.88
N HIS A 146 10.81 6.85 -11.65
CA HIS A 146 12.23 6.83 -12.01
C HIS A 146 12.62 8.02 -12.91
N SER A 147 11.75 8.43 -13.84
CA SER A 147 12.00 9.61 -14.69
C SER A 147 12.00 10.93 -13.92
N SER A 148 11.30 11.02 -12.80
CA SER A 148 11.30 12.21 -11.93
C SER A 148 12.49 12.31 -10.97
N THR A 149 13.23 11.21 -10.76
CA THR A 149 14.37 11.16 -9.83
C THR A 149 15.75 11.34 -10.49
N GLY A 150 15.81 11.51 -11.80
CA GLY A 150 17.06 11.74 -12.52
C GLY A 150 16.83 12.27 -13.92
N GLU A 151 17.03 13.58 -14.08
CA GLU A 151 17.65 14.27 -15.24
C GLU A 151 17.14 15.72 -15.28
N THR A 152 18.05 16.63 -14.94
CA THR A 152 18.00 18.01 -15.42
C THR A 152 17.78 18.00 -16.92
N HIS A 153 16.83 18.81 -17.38
CA HIS A 153 16.59 19.15 -18.79
C HIS A 153 17.85 19.07 -19.66
N ASP A 154 17.96 18.00 -20.45
CA ASP A 154 18.64 18.08 -21.74
C ASP A 154 17.58 18.03 -22.84
N ALA A 155 17.66 19.05 -23.67
CA ALA A 155 16.83 19.28 -24.82
C ALA A 155 17.11 18.27 -25.94
N ASP A 156 16.13 18.17 -26.84
CA ASP A 156 16.16 17.57 -28.18
C ASP A 156 15.72 16.09 -28.33
N GLY A 157 14.64 15.89 -29.09
CA GLY A 157 14.22 14.55 -29.54
C GLY A 157 12.82 14.35 -30.14
N VAL A 158 12.22 15.40 -30.71
CA VAL A 158 11.03 15.50 -31.59
C VAL A 158 10.39 14.22 -32.22
N ALA A 159 9.04 14.17 -32.13
CA ALA A 159 7.99 13.77 -33.12
C ALA A 159 7.15 12.53 -32.76
N ARG A 160 5.80 12.48 -32.90
CA ARG A 160 4.67 13.35 -33.33
C ARG A 160 3.40 12.57 -32.89
N SER A 161 2.28 13.17 -32.49
CA SER A 161 1.28 13.70 -33.44
C SER A 161 0.29 14.67 -32.78
N ALA A 162 -0.12 15.63 -33.60
CA ALA A 162 -0.96 16.78 -33.30
C ALA A 162 -2.33 16.45 -32.70
N GLN A 163 -2.58 16.98 -31.50
CA GLN A 163 -3.86 17.56 -31.11
C GLN A 163 -3.62 18.57 -29.97
N SER A 164 -4.13 19.79 -30.17
CA SER A 164 -4.48 20.78 -29.15
C SER A 164 -3.37 21.67 -28.56
N ALA A 165 -3.16 22.84 -29.19
CA ALA A 165 -2.48 23.99 -28.57
C ALA A 165 -3.14 24.45 -27.25
N GLN A 166 -4.40 24.07 -27.03
CA GLN A 166 -5.13 24.29 -25.78
C GLN A 166 -4.69 23.32 -24.67
N ALA A 167 -4.24 22.10 -25.02
CA ALA A 167 -3.67 21.15 -24.07
C ALA A 167 -2.27 21.57 -23.62
N ASP A 168 -1.49 22.23 -24.50
CA ASP A 168 -0.17 22.76 -24.14
C ASP A 168 -0.27 23.98 -23.21
N GLU A 169 -1.30 24.81 -23.38
CA GLU A 169 -1.57 25.94 -22.48
C GLU A 169 -2.10 25.45 -21.12
N ILE A 170 -3.04 24.50 -21.09
CA ILE A 170 -3.49 23.85 -19.85
C ILE A 170 -2.33 23.15 -19.14
N LYS A 171 -1.46 22.43 -19.87
CA LYS A 171 -0.23 21.85 -19.31
C LYS A 171 0.68 22.89 -18.70
N ARG A 172 0.92 24.03 -19.36
CA ARG A 172 1.76 25.11 -18.80
C ARG A 172 1.14 25.71 -17.55
N THR A 173 -0.15 26.00 -17.56
CA THR A 173 -0.83 26.58 -16.38
C THR A 173 -0.86 25.58 -15.21
N PHE A 174 -1.02 24.29 -15.51
CA PHE A 174 -0.96 23.21 -14.52
C PHE A 174 0.46 23.04 -13.94
N ILE A 175 1.49 22.99 -14.78
CA ILE A 175 2.90 22.93 -14.36
C ILE A 175 3.28 24.16 -13.53
N GLN A 176 2.87 25.36 -13.94
CA GLN A 176 3.10 26.59 -13.16
C GLN A 176 2.36 26.61 -11.83
N SER A 177 1.19 25.96 -11.73
CA SER A 177 0.49 25.81 -10.45
C SER A 177 1.19 24.81 -9.51
N ILE A 178 1.75 23.73 -10.06
CA ILE A 178 2.54 22.72 -9.32
C ILE A 178 3.87 23.31 -8.83
N GLU A 179 4.56 24.10 -9.66
CA GLU A 179 5.82 24.76 -9.29
C GLU A 179 5.64 25.86 -8.23
N SER A 180 4.42 26.41 -8.09
CA SER A 180 4.10 27.40 -7.06
C SER A 180 3.87 26.80 -5.67
N GLU A 181 3.64 25.48 -5.58
CA GLU A 181 3.57 24.69 -4.34
C GLU A 181 4.85 23.86 -4.16
N ALA A 182 6.01 24.47 -4.39
CA ALA A 182 7.31 23.80 -4.23
C ALA A 182 7.47 23.26 -2.80
N ILE A 183 7.25 21.94 -2.65
CA ILE A 183 7.61 21.16 -1.47
C ILE A 183 9.09 21.42 -1.21
N THR A 184 9.41 21.93 -0.03
CA THR A 184 10.79 22.24 0.33
C THR A 184 11.65 20.97 0.39
N ASP A 185 12.95 21.07 0.12
CA ASP A 185 13.88 19.93 0.21
C ASP A 185 13.88 19.29 1.61
N ASP A 186 13.57 20.06 2.65
CA ASP A 186 13.37 19.58 4.02
C ASP A 186 12.11 18.71 4.18
N GLN A 187 10.97 19.14 3.65
CA GLN A 187 9.73 18.35 3.66
C GLN A 187 9.89 17.03 2.89
N THR A 188 10.55 17.08 1.73
CA THR A 188 10.82 15.88 0.92
C THR A 188 11.69 14.87 1.66
N ARG A 189 12.72 15.34 2.40
CA ARG A 189 13.56 14.47 3.24
C ARG A 189 12.78 13.86 4.40
N ARG A 190 11.93 14.65 5.06
CA ARG A 190 11.10 14.17 6.19
C ARG A 190 10.09 13.10 5.75
N VAL A 191 9.39 13.31 4.64
CA VAL A 191 8.48 12.31 4.07
C VAL A 191 9.22 11.00 3.74
N LYS A 192 10.40 11.08 3.10
CA LYS A 192 11.22 9.90 2.80
C LYS A 192 11.65 9.14 4.06
N THR A 193 11.96 9.83 5.16
CA THR A 193 12.32 9.16 6.42
C THR A 193 11.12 8.50 7.10
N ILE A 194 9.92 9.07 6.97
CA ILE A 194 8.67 8.48 7.51
C ILE A 194 8.29 7.24 6.69
N ASP A 195 8.29 7.34 5.35
CA ASP A 195 8.01 6.21 4.46
C ASP A 195 8.97 5.05 4.73
N GLN A 196 10.27 5.33 4.87
CA GLN A 196 11.28 4.30 5.17
C GLN A 196 11.01 3.60 6.51
N ARG A 197 10.59 4.35 7.53
CA ARG A 197 10.24 3.78 8.84
C ARG A 197 8.99 2.90 8.75
N ARG A 198 7.92 3.37 8.09
CA ARG A 198 6.68 2.62 7.86
C ARG A 198 6.95 1.34 7.08
N GLU A 199 7.76 1.40 6.03
CA GLU A 199 8.14 0.23 5.23
C GLU A 199 8.93 -0.81 6.02
N LEU A 200 9.86 -0.37 6.88
CA LEU A 200 10.59 -1.26 7.78
C LEU A 200 9.65 -1.91 8.79
N PHE A 201 8.73 -1.15 9.38
CA PHE A 201 7.74 -1.66 10.32
C PHE A 201 6.81 -2.69 9.68
N MET A 202 6.19 -2.32 8.55
CA MET A 202 5.36 -3.22 7.76
C MET A 202 6.11 -4.50 7.38
N SER A 203 7.35 -4.38 6.91
CA SER A 203 8.16 -5.54 6.54
C SER A 203 8.47 -6.44 7.73
N ASP A 204 8.76 -5.87 8.90
CA ASP A 204 8.99 -6.64 10.14
C ASP A 204 7.74 -7.44 10.52
N ARG A 205 6.57 -6.79 10.55
CA ARG A 205 5.27 -7.43 10.81
C ARG A 205 4.93 -8.53 9.80
N ILE A 206 5.07 -8.24 8.50
CA ILE A 206 4.83 -9.21 7.42
C ILE A 206 5.76 -10.42 7.59
N ARG A 207 7.06 -10.21 7.80
CA ARG A 207 8.04 -11.29 7.98
C ARG A 207 7.70 -12.15 9.20
N ASN A 208 7.28 -11.56 10.32
CA ASN A 208 6.86 -12.28 11.50
C ASN A 208 5.61 -13.14 11.24
N LEU A 209 4.59 -12.59 10.58
CA LEU A 209 3.39 -13.34 10.20
C LEU A 209 3.70 -14.49 9.24
N LEU A 210 4.60 -14.28 8.27
CA LEU A 210 5.04 -15.33 7.35
C LEU A 210 5.87 -16.42 8.05
N ARG A 211 6.59 -16.12 9.14
CA ARG A 211 7.26 -17.16 9.96
C ARG A 211 6.25 -18.01 10.73
N ILE A 212 5.17 -17.40 11.20
CA ILE A 212 4.12 -18.09 11.97
C ILE A 212 3.23 -18.93 11.04
N TYR A 213 2.79 -18.35 9.91
CA TYR A 213 1.75 -18.94 9.06
C TYR A 213 2.25 -19.39 7.67
N GLY A 214 3.38 -18.87 7.19
CA GLY A 214 3.78 -18.94 5.78
C GLY A 214 3.97 -20.35 5.21
N GLN A 215 4.25 -21.34 6.05
CA GLN A 215 4.35 -22.75 5.59
C GLN A 215 3.01 -23.36 5.17
N GLN A 216 1.89 -22.69 5.45
CA GLN A 216 0.54 -23.15 5.14
C GLN A 216 0.03 -22.65 3.78
N TYR A 217 0.81 -21.79 3.11
CA TYR A 217 0.38 -21.10 1.89
C TYR A 217 1.26 -21.45 0.70
N ASP A 218 0.64 -21.53 -0.47
CA ASP A 218 1.28 -21.89 -1.73
C ASP A 218 0.69 -21.08 -2.89
N GLU A 219 1.03 -21.44 -4.13
CA GLU A 219 0.54 -20.77 -5.34
C GLU A 219 -0.97 -20.90 -5.57
N HIS A 220 -1.63 -21.87 -4.94
CA HIS A 220 -3.08 -22.08 -5.02
C HIS A 220 -3.83 -21.40 -3.88
N ARG A 221 -3.17 -21.16 -2.74
CA ARG A 221 -3.74 -20.42 -1.61
C ARG A 221 -2.68 -19.48 -1.00
N PRO A 222 -2.39 -18.35 -1.66
CA PRO A 222 -1.28 -17.50 -1.29
C PRO A 222 -1.59 -16.64 -0.06
N ALA A 223 -0.55 -16.19 0.62
CA ALA A 223 -0.62 -15.02 1.49
C ALA A 223 -0.61 -13.75 0.62
N LEU A 224 -1.61 -12.90 0.80
CA LEU A 224 -1.79 -11.66 0.03
C LEU A 224 -1.42 -10.45 0.89
N ILE A 225 -0.51 -9.62 0.38
CA ILE A 225 -0.19 -8.31 0.92
C ILE A 225 -0.88 -7.27 0.04
N VAL A 226 -1.66 -6.36 0.63
CA VAL A 226 -2.28 -5.23 -0.07
C VAL A 226 -1.73 -3.94 0.53
N CYS A 227 -1.11 -3.10 -0.30
CA CYS A 227 -0.48 -1.85 0.13
C CYS A 227 -0.55 -0.79 -0.96
N GLY A 228 -0.47 0.48 -0.56
CA GLY A 228 -0.28 1.61 -1.46
C GLY A 228 0.93 1.42 -2.37
N MET A 229 0.83 1.90 -3.61
CA MET A 229 1.87 1.71 -4.63
C MET A 229 3.25 2.20 -4.23
N ARG A 230 3.29 3.24 -3.41
CA ARG A 230 4.51 3.88 -2.91
C ARG A 230 5.38 2.90 -2.12
N HIS A 231 4.75 2.05 -1.31
CA HIS A 231 5.46 1.11 -0.43
C HIS A 231 5.83 -0.19 -1.13
N ALA A 232 5.10 -0.57 -2.18
CA ALA A 232 5.19 -1.87 -2.84
C ALA A 232 6.62 -2.28 -3.26
N SER A 233 7.41 -1.35 -3.82
CA SER A 233 8.76 -1.66 -4.31
C SER A 233 9.72 -1.99 -3.16
N ASN A 234 9.67 -1.18 -2.09
CA ASN A 234 10.53 -1.35 -0.93
C ASN A 234 10.10 -2.56 -0.09
N LEU A 235 8.80 -2.77 0.12
CA LEU A 235 8.28 -3.95 0.80
C LEU A 235 8.73 -5.24 0.08
N LYS A 236 8.58 -5.30 -1.25
CA LYS A 236 9.02 -6.47 -2.04
C LYS A 236 10.50 -6.79 -1.82
N GLN A 237 11.35 -5.78 -1.69
CA GLN A 237 12.79 -5.96 -1.44
C GLN A 237 13.08 -6.37 0.00
N LEU A 238 12.45 -5.71 0.98
CA LEU A 238 12.70 -5.92 2.40
C LEU A 238 12.22 -7.29 2.89
N ILE A 239 11.07 -7.76 2.38
CA ILE A 239 10.48 -9.05 2.79
C ILE A 239 11.39 -10.23 2.45
N VAL A 240 12.14 -10.16 1.34
CA VAL A 240 12.98 -11.28 0.88
C VAL A 240 14.41 -11.28 1.45
N LEU A 241 14.79 -10.26 2.20
CA LEU A 241 16.13 -10.18 2.81
C LEU A 241 16.36 -11.35 3.78
N SER A 242 17.62 -11.76 3.92
CA SER A 242 18.00 -12.60 5.06
C SER A 242 17.80 -11.84 6.37
N GLU A 243 17.75 -12.56 7.50
CA GLU A 243 17.55 -11.93 8.80
C GLU A 243 18.66 -10.93 9.13
N ASP A 244 19.93 -11.30 8.89
CA ASP A 244 21.08 -10.43 9.14
C ASP A 244 21.04 -9.15 8.28
N GLU A 245 20.64 -9.27 7.01
CA GLU A 245 20.48 -8.12 6.11
C GLU A 245 19.34 -7.20 6.55
N PHE A 246 18.21 -7.77 6.97
CA PHE A 246 17.07 -7.00 7.45
C PHE A 246 17.39 -6.25 8.75
N GLN A 247 18.04 -6.92 9.71
CA GLN A 247 18.50 -6.27 10.95
C GLN A 247 19.53 -5.17 10.65
N SER A 248 20.43 -5.39 9.69
CA SER A 248 21.36 -4.35 9.25
C SER A 248 20.65 -3.12 8.67
N ARG A 249 19.52 -3.31 7.96
CA ARG A 249 18.68 -2.21 7.46
C ARG A 249 17.98 -1.46 8.59
N LYS A 250 17.45 -2.17 9.60
CA LYS A 250 16.85 -1.56 10.80
C LYS A 250 17.87 -0.73 11.58
N ALA A 251 19.06 -1.27 11.81
CA ALA A 251 20.17 -0.57 12.46
C ALA A 251 20.58 0.69 11.70
N ALA A 252 20.74 0.60 10.37
CA ALA A 252 21.08 1.75 9.52
C ALA A 252 20.02 2.85 9.53
N ALA A 253 18.74 2.50 9.71
CA ALA A 253 17.64 3.45 9.85
C ALA A 253 17.46 3.97 11.30
N GLY A 254 18.23 3.45 12.27
CA GLY A 254 18.16 3.86 13.67
C GLY A 254 16.88 3.41 14.40
N VAL A 255 16.19 2.39 13.89
CA VAL A 255 14.91 1.89 14.46
C VAL A 255 15.06 0.60 15.28
N GLU A 256 16.29 0.11 15.47
CA GLU A 256 16.56 -1.16 16.17
C GLU A 256 16.14 -1.16 17.64
N THR A 257 16.08 0.01 18.27
CA THR A 257 15.71 0.20 19.68
C THR A 257 14.33 0.84 19.83
N ASP A 258 13.58 0.98 18.74
CA ASP A 258 12.27 1.59 18.79
C ASP A 258 11.29 0.59 19.43
N PRO A 259 10.63 0.94 20.56
CA PRO A 259 9.72 0.05 21.25
C PRO A 259 8.58 -0.49 20.38
N LEU A 260 8.22 0.20 19.29
CA LEU A 260 7.22 -0.28 18.34
C LEU A 260 7.66 -1.55 17.62
N PHE A 261 8.96 -1.75 17.43
CA PHE A 261 9.54 -2.95 16.80
C PHE A 261 9.84 -4.07 17.81
N ASP A 262 9.84 -3.77 19.11
CA ASP A 262 10.10 -4.71 20.22
C ASP A 262 8.84 -5.37 20.78
N ALA A 263 7.66 -5.01 20.26
CA ALA A 263 6.46 -5.76 20.55
C ALA A 263 6.60 -7.14 19.92
N GLU A 264 7.09 -8.12 20.71
CA GLU A 264 6.77 -9.53 20.54
C GLU A 264 5.31 -9.55 20.12
N ALA A 265 5.06 -9.82 18.84
CA ALA A 265 3.72 -9.82 18.32
C ALA A 265 2.98 -10.85 19.17
N GLU A 266 2.20 -10.39 20.16
CA GLU A 266 1.35 -11.29 20.90
C GLU A 266 0.62 -12.08 19.83
N PRO A 267 0.69 -13.43 19.87
CA PRO A 267 0.16 -14.24 18.80
C PRO A 267 -1.29 -13.82 18.67
N LEU A 268 -1.59 -13.06 17.60
CA LEU A 268 -2.89 -12.45 17.40
C LEU A 268 -3.89 -13.57 17.55
N GLU A 269 -4.59 -13.57 18.70
CA GLU A 269 -5.44 -14.70 19.04
C GLU A 269 -6.38 -14.86 17.87
N ILE A 270 -6.46 -16.09 17.36
CA ILE A 270 -7.43 -16.46 16.35
C ILE A 270 -8.79 -16.37 17.05
N VAL A 271 -9.35 -15.18 17.13
CA VAL A 271 -10.77 -14.99 17.33
C VAL A 271 -11.36 -15.26 15.95
N LEU A 272 -11.62 -16.55 15.69
CA LEU A 272 -12.46 -16.96 14.57
C LEU A 272 -13.70 -16.08 14.59
N ASN A 273 -14.01 -15.44 13.46
CA ASN A 273 -15.28 -14.73 13.26
C ASN A 273 -16.40 -15.65 13.76
N ARG A 274 -17.04 -15.28 14.87
CA ARG A 274 -18.23 -15.93 15.43
C ARG A 274 -19.30 -14.89 15.61
#